data_AF-A0A2C9SYV5-F1
#
_entry.id   AF-A0A2C9SYV5-F1
#
_cell.length_a   1.000
_cell.length_b   1.000
_cell.length_c   1.000
_cell.angle_alpha   90.00
_cell.angle_beta   90.00
_cell.angle_gamma   90.00
#
_symmetry.space_group_name_H-M   'P 1'
#
loop_
_entity.id
_entity.type
_entity.pdbx_description
1 polymer ?
#
loop_
_entity_poly.entity_id
_entity_poly.type
_entity_poly.pdbx_seq_one_letter_code
_entity_poly.pdbx_strand_id
1 'polypeptide(L)'
;MMWRTIATLAVAWWALIVAPAWVATRMLDHAGTAAASGGVLGVWLVGYVAQFVVFLAMSRRCPRPMVPGWFIASMVPWAADWTAPLSLWWLAAWTVLVLGYAVTLVRAVAQVDRLRRDGVRGTGVVLEVIRPMFNVVVNKDAGRRVLRLSVAAPDGAAPYEARLTSTFTLGEVPEPDDVVVVRIDPDQPTHIELIDDEPIVRAAPQPADVEPEVADRLHTLKTMRDRGDLTDAEFVTARRQLLDQQSATE
;
A
#
# COMPACT_ATOMS: atom_id res chain seq x y z
N MET A 1 2.76 16.43 8.51
CA MET A 1 1.76 16.35 7.42
C MET A 1 2.43 15.79 6.19
N MET A 2 2.36 14.47 6.01
CA MET A 2 2.96 13.72 4.90
C MET A 2 2.50 14.26 3.55
N TRP A 3 1.23 14.68 3.44
CA TRP A 3 0.66 15.20 2.19
C TRP A 3 1.36 16.48 1.69
N ARG A 4 1.83 17.37 2.57
CA ARG A 4 2.54 18.60 2.19
C ARG A 4 3.90 18.30 1.56
N THR A 5 4.61 17.33 2.13
CA THR A 5 5.88 16.85 1.61
C THR A 5 5.69 16.20 0.24
N ILE A 6 4.68 15.34 0.09
CA ILE A 6 4.35 14.72 -1.20
C ILE A 6 3.96 15.78 -2.24
N ALA A 7 3.17 16.79 -1.87
CA ALA A 7 2.81 17.89 -2.78
C ALA A 7 4.04 18.67 -3.25
N THR A 8 4.97 18.98 -2.34
CA THR A 8 6.22 19.69 -2.67
C THR A 8 7.09 18.86 -3.62
N LEU A 9 7.25 17.56 -3.35
CA LEU A 9 7.98 16.64 -4.21
C LEU A 9 7.29 16.46 -5.57
N ALA A 10 5.96 16.43 -5.62
CA ALA A 10 5.21 16.31 -6.85
C ALA A 10 5.35 17.56 -7.75
N VAL A 11 5.37 18.76 -7.16
CA VAL A 11 5.66 20.01 -7.89
C VAL A 11 7.09 20.01 -8.43
N ALA A 12 8.06 19.63 -7.61
CA ALA A 12 9.45 19.52 -8.05
C ALA A 12 9.62 18.49 -9.17
N TRP A 13 8.98 17.33 -9.05
CA TRP A 13 9.00 16.28 -10.06
C TRP A 13 8.37 16.74 -11.37
N TRP A 14 7.21 17.39 -11.33
CA TRP A 14 6.58 17.99 -12.51
C TRP A 14 7.51 19.00 -13.19
N ALA A 15 8.13 19.90 -12.43
CA ALA A 15 9.05 20.90 -12.97
C ALA A 15 10.26 20.25 -13.65
N LEU A 16 10.81 19.18 -13.07
CA LEU A 16 11.94 18.44 -13.63
C LEU A 16 11.59 17.64 -14.89
N ILE A 17 10.31 17.36 -15.16
CA ILE A 17 9.84 16.77 -16.41
C ILE A 17 9.63 17.84 -17.47
N VAL A 18 8.96 18.93 -17.12
CA VAL A 18 8.53 19.95 -18.11
C VAL A 18 9.65 20.90 -18.50
N ALA A 19 10.52 21.30 -17.56
CA ALA A 19 11.56 22.28 -17.83
C ALA A 19 12.58 21.80 -18.88
N PRO A 20 13.12 20.56 -18.84
CA PRO A 20 14.01 20.05 -19.87
C PRO A 20 13.34 20.03 -21.26
N ALA A 21 12.11 19.53 -21.35
CA ALA A 21 11.36 19.48 -22.61
C ALA A 21 11.12 20.88 -23.19
N TRP A 22 10.78 21.84 -22.33
CA TRP A 22 10.64 23.24 -22.75
C TRP A 22 11.95 23.84 -23.23
N VAL A 23 13.06 23.60 -22.53
CA VAL A 23 14.40 24.05 -22.97
C VAL A 23 14.77 23.40 -24.31
N ALA A 24 14.48 22.11 -24.51
CA ALA A 24 14.72 21.40 -25.75
C ALA A 24 14.00 22.07 -26.94
N THR A 25 12.74 22.50 -26.77
CA THR A 25 12.03 23.24 -27.83
C THR A 25 12.77 24.52 -28.25
N ARG A 26 13.37 25.24 -27.31
CA ARG A 26 14.09 26.50 -27.59
C ARG A 26 15.47 26.27 -28.21
N MET A 27 16.15 25.19 -27.82
CA MET A 27 17.50 24.90 -28.30
C MET A 27 17.51 24.23 -29.68
N LEU A 28 16.51 23.41 -30.00
CA LEU A 28 16.41 22.73 -31.30
C LEU A 28 16.08 23.69 -32.46
N ASP A 29 15.40 24.80 -32.20
CA ASP A 29 15.19 25.87 -33.18
C ASP A 29 16.52 26.50 -33.68
N HIS A 30 17.64 26.27 -32.98
CA HIS A 30 18.97 26.85 -33.26
C HIS A 30 20.07 25.80 -33.52
N ALA A 31 19.72 24.51 -33.64
CA ALA A 31 20.69 23.41 -33.64
C ALA A 31 21.36 23.16 -35.00
N GLY A 32 22.29 24.03 -35.38
CA GLY A 32 23.14 23.87 -36.57
C GLY A 32 24.54 23.27 -36.32
N THR A 33 24.92 22.92 -35.08
CA THR A 33 26.31 22.49 -34.79
C THR A 33 26.42 21.32 -33.80
N ALA A 34 27.36 20.41 -34.06
CA ALA A 34 27.62 19.21 -33.26
C ALA A 34 28.08 19.50 -31.82
N ALA A 35 28.66 20.67 -31.52
CA ALA A 35 29.08 21.05 -30.17
C ALA A 35 27.90 21.32 -29.22
N ALA A 36 26.75 21.74 -29.77
CA ALA A 36 25.50 21.88 -29.00
C ALA A 36 24.97 20.53 -28.50
N SER A 37 25.33 19.42 -29.15
CA SER A 37 24.79 18.09 -28.82
C SER A 37 25.27 17.54 -27.47
N GLY A 38 26.53 17.78 -27.07
CA GLY A 38 27.10 17.24 -25.84
C GLY A 38 26.59 17.93 -24.56
N GLY A 39 26.49 19.26 -24.57
CA GLY A 39 25.95 20.03 -23.45
C GLY A 39 24.46 19.76 -23.22
N VAL A 40 23.69 19.64 -24.31
CA VAL A 40 22.27 19.28 -24.27
C VAL A 40 22.08 17.86 -23.71
N LEU A 41 22.91 16.90 -24.15
CA LEU A 41 22.92 15.54 -23.58
C LEU A 41 23.23 15.52 -22.08
N GLY A 42 24.18 16.34 -21.63
CA GLY A 42 24.52 16.46 -20.20
C GLY A 42 23.35 17.01 -19.36
N VAL A 43 22.72 18.10 -19.80
CA VAL A 43 21.54 18.67 -19.14
C VAL A 43 20.38 17.67 -19.11
N TRP A 44 20.17 16.97 -20.23
CA TRP A 44 19.15 15.93 -20.35
C TRP A 44 19.38 14.78 -19.36
N LEU A 45 20.59 14.24 -19.30
CA LEU A 45 20.95 13.15 -18.39
C LEU A 45 20.80 13.56 -16.93
N VAL A 46 21.31 14.74 -16.55
CA VAL A 46 21.20 15.25 -15.18
C VAL A 46 19.74 15.51 -14.81
N GLY A 47 18.94 16.08 -15.71
CA GLY A 47 17.50 16.28 -15.51
C GLY A 47 16.76 14.97 -15.30
N TYR A 48 17.06 13.96 -16.12
CA TYR A 48 16.45 12.63 -16.01
C TYR A 48 16.81 11.93 -14.69
N VAL A 49 18.07 11.99 -14.27
CA VAL A 49 18.48 11.44 -12.96
C VAL A 49 17.80 12.19 -11.82
N ALA A 50 17.77 13.53 -11.89
CA ALA A 50 17.13 14.36 -10.87
C ALA A 50 15.63 14.06 -10.73
N GLN A 51 14.88 14.00 -11.85
CA GLN A 51 13.44 13.70 -11.80
C GLN A 51 13.20 12.32 -11.17
N PHE A 52 14.05 11.34 -11.51
CA PHE A 52 13.91 9.99 -11.00
C PHE A 52 14.23 9.90 -9.50
N VAL A 53 15.24 10.63 -9.02
CA VAL A 53 15.56 10.73 -7.59
C VAL A 53 14.41 11.37 -6.81
N VAL A 54 13.81 12.45 -7.32
CA VAL A 54 12.63 13.07 -6.69
C VAL A 54 11.45 12.11 -6.67
N PHE A 55 11.23 11.37 -7.78
CA PHE A 55 10.20 10.34 -7.84
C PHE A 55 10.43 9.22 -6.83
N LEU A 56 11.67 8.74 -6.67
CA LEU A 56 12.05 7.75 -5.64
C LEU A 56 11.84 8.29 -4.23
N ALA A 57 12.17 9.56 -3.98
CA ALA A 57 11.94 10.21 -2.71
C ALA A 57 10.44 10.32 -2.38
N MET A 58 9.60 10.54 -3.41
CA MET A 58 8.14 10.55 -3.30
C MET A 58 7.59 9.14 -3.07
N SER A 59 8.07 8.13 -3.81
CA SER A 59 7.58 6.75 -3.70
C SER A 59 7.87 6.10 -2.35
N ARG A 60 9.05 6.36 -1.77
CA ARG A 60 9.40 5.89 -0.42
C ARG A 60 8.54 6.48 0.69
N ARG A 61 7.94 7.65 0.46
CA ARG A 61 7.10 8.35 1.45
C ARG A 61 5.61 8.10 1.24
N CYS A 62 5.23 7.53 0.11
CA CYS A 62 3.83 7.29 -0.20
C CYS A 62 3.37 5.98 0.45
N PRO A 63 2.28 5.97 1.24
CA PRO A 63 1.72 4.75 1.81
C PRO A 63 1.01 3.86 0.78
N ARG A 64 0.87 4.33 -0.47
CA ARG A 64 0.14 3.65 -1.54
C ARG A 64 1.07 3.15 -2.64
N PRO A 65 0.71 2.06 -3.32
CA PRO A 65 1.46 1.60 -4.49
C PRO A 65 1.46 2.68 -5.57
N MET A 66 2.65 2.99 -6.10
CA MET A 66 2.84 4.03 -7.13
C MET A 66 3.11 3.44 -8.51
N VAL A 67 2.52 2.28 -8.84
CA VAL A 67 2.75 1.60 -10.13
C VAL A 67 2.50 2.51 -11.35
N PRO A 68 1.39 3.28 -11.43
CA PRO A 68 1.20 4.21 -12.54
C PRO A 68 2.25 5.33 -12.54
N GLY A 69 2.67 5.79 -11.36
CA GLY A 69 3.70 6.79 -11.21
C GLY A 69 5.05 6.33 -11.76
N TRP A 70 5.40 5.05 -11.55
CA TRP A 70 6.62 4.46 -12.09
C TRP A 70 6.63 4.47 -13.62
N PHE A 71 5.50 4.15 -14.24
CA PHE A 71 5.33 4.22 -15.68
C PHE A 71 5.43 5.66 -16.21
N ILE A 72 4.80 6.62 -15.52
CA ILE A 72 4.88 8.03 -15.89
C ILE A 72 6.32 8.55 -15.75
N ALA A 73 7.00 8.24 -14.64
CA ALA A 73 8.36 8.69 -14.36
C ALA A 73 9.39 8.11 -15.33
N SER A 74 9.16 6.93 -15.89
CA SER A 74 10.06 6.33 -16.88
C SER A 74 9.78 6.82 -18.30
N MET A 75 8.50 6.93 -18.71
CA MET A 75 8.14 7.20 -20.10
C MET A 75 7.95 8.67 -20.42
N VAL A 76 7.31 9.45 -19.55
CA VAL A 76 6.90 10.83 -19.87
C VAL A 76 8.08 11.78 -20.09
N PRO A 77 9.18 11.76 -19.31
CA PRO A 77 10.31 12.63 -19.60
C PRO A 77 10.82 12.45 -21.02
N TRP A 78 11.05 11.19 -21.42
CA TRP A 78 11.49 10.85 -22.77
C TRP A 78 10.46 11.28 -23.83
N ALA A 79 9.19 10.91 -23.66
CA ALA A 79 8.15 11.26 -24.62
C ALA A 79 7.98 12.78 -24.77
N ALA A 80 8.06 13.54 -23.68
CA ALA A 80 7.97 14.99 -23.69
C ALA A 80 9.12 15.62 -24.48
N ASP A 81 10.36 15.15 -24.27
CA ASP A 81 11.52 15.68 -24.99
C ASP A 81 11.47 15.44 -26.51
N TRP A 82 10.96 14.28 -26.95
CA TRP A 82 10.85 13.95 -28.37
C TRP A 82 9.66 14.62 -29.08
N THR A 83 8.58 14.89 -28.35
CA THR A 83 7.34 15.41 -28.95
C THR A 83 7.18 16.92 -28.80
N ALA A 84 7.81 17.54 -27.80
CA ALA A 84 7.73 18.99 -27.60
C ALA A 84 8.26 19.81 -28.79
N PRO A 85 9.35 19.43 -29.49
CA PRO A 85 9.81 20.15 -30.68
C PRO A 85 8.83 20.08 -31.86
N LEU A 86 7.97 19.06 -31.90
CA LEU A 86 7.00 18.90 -32.97
C LEU A 86 5.78 19.82 -32.78
N SER A 87 5.37 20.03 -31.53
CA SER A 87 4.23 20.89 -31.19
C SER A 87 4.17 21.18 -29.70
N LEU A 88 3.89 22.44 -29.34
CA LEU A 88 3.63 22.83 -27.95
C LEU A 88 2.39 22.14 -27.34
N TRP A 89 1.47 21.64 -28.17
CA TRP A 89 0.31 20.88 -27.68
C TRP A 89 0.71 19.55 -27.04
N TRP A 90 1.80 18.93 -27.48
CA TRP A 90 2.31 17.72 -26.84
C TRP A 90 2.85 18.02 -25.43
N LEU A 91 3.59 19.12 -25.27
CA LEU A 91 4.07 19.56 -23.96
C LEU A 91 2.90 19.86 -23.01
N ALA A 92 1.82 20.47 -23.52
CA ALA A 92 0.60 20.69 -22.77
C ALA A 92 -0.07 19.36 -22.35
N ALA A 93 -0.16 18.38 -23.27
CA ALA A 93 -0.73 17.07 -22.98
C ALA A 93 0.04 16.32 -21.87
N TRP A 94 1.38 16.29 -21.95
CA TRP A 94 2.22 15.68 -20.91
C TRP A 94 2.11 16.40 -19.56
N THR A 95 2.02 17.74 -19.60
CA THR A 95 1.79 18.56 -18.39
C THR A 95 0.48 18.17 -17.71
N VAL A 96 -0.62 18.07 -18.46
CA VAL A 96 -1.94 17.67 -17.93
C VAL A 96 -1.88 16.25 -17.35
N LEU A 97 -1.22 15.32 -18.02
CA LEU A 97 -1.08 13.94 -17.54
C LEU A 97 -0.34 13.88 -16.19
N VAL A 98 0.84 14.50 -16.11
CA VAL A 98 1.67 14.49 -14.89
C VAL A 98 0.97 15.22 -13.76
N LEU A 99 0.35 16.37 -14.03
CA LEU A 99 -0.35 17.15 -13.02
C LEU A 99 -1.61 16.42 -12.52
N GLY A 100 -2.37 15.78 -13.42
CA GLY A 100 -3.52 14.96 -13.06
C GLY A 100 -3.13 13.81 -12.14
N TYR A 101 -2.04 13.11 -12.45
CA TYR A 101 -1.48 12.08 -11.58
C TYR A 101 -1.01 12.65 -10.22
N ALA A 102 -0.28 13.77 -10.23
CA ALA A 102 0.18 14.42 -9.00
C ALA A 102 -0.99 14.82 -8.08
N VAL A 103 -2.05 15.41 -8.65
CA VAL A 103 -3.25 15.81 -7.90
C VAL A 103 -3.96 14.60 -7.30
N THR A 104 -4.14 13.52 -8.06
CA THR A 104 -4.78 12.30 -7.54
C THR A 104 -3.97 11.66 -6.42
N LEU A 105 -2.64 11.61 -6.57
CA LEU A 105 -1.73 11.12 -5.54
C LEU A 105 -1.81 11.96 -4.26
N VAL A 106 -1.69 13.28 -4.38
CA VAL A 106 -1.75 14.21 -3.23
C VAL A 106 -3.09 14.10 -2.51
N ARG A 107 -4.21 14.02 -3.25
CA ARG A 107 -5.54 13.80 -2.65
C ARG A 107 -5.60 12.48 -1.88
N ALA A 108 -5.09 11.40 -2.45
CA ALA A 108 -5.10 10.09 -1.81
C ALA A 108 -4.23 10.05 -0.53
N VAL A 109 -3.10 10.77 -0.51
CA VAL A 109 -2.25 10.91 0.68
C VAL A 109 -2.90 11.83 1.72
N ALA A 110 -3.53 12.92 1.29
CA ALA A 110 -4.27 13.82 2.17
C ALA A 110 -5.46 13.13 2.84
N GLN A 111 -6.13 12.21 2.14
CA GLN A 111 -7.18 11.37 2.73
C GLN A 111 -6.63 10.49 3.87
N VAL A 112 -5.48 9.84 3.67
CA VAL A 112 -4.82 9.04 4.72
C VAL A 112 -4.40 9.92 5.89
N ASP A 113 -3.80 11.08 5.63
CA ASP A 113 -3.40 12.04 6.68
C ASP A 113 -4.59 12.63 7.44
N ARG A 114 -5.78 12.74 6.82
CA ARG A 114 -7.02 13.13 7.51
C ARG A 114 -7.53 11.97 8.35
N LEU A 115 -7.65 10.77 7.78
CA LEU A 115 -8.06 9.58 8.52
C LEU A 115 -7.21 9.40 9.77
N ARG A 116 -5.89 9.50 9.68
CA ARG A 116 -4.98 9.35 10.83
C ARG A 116 -5.12 10.42 11.91
N ARG A 117 -5.60 11.63 11.56
CA ARG A 117 -5.76 12.74 12.51
C ARG A 117 -7.16 12.80 13.11
N ASP A 118 -8.17 12.61 12.27
CA ASP A 118 -9.57 12.91 12.57
C ASP A 118 -10.42 11.63 12.66
N GLY A 119 -9.85 10.47 12.33
CA GLY A 119 -10.55 9.20 12.32
C GLY A 119 -10.90 8.67 13.71
N VAL A 120 -12.04 8.00 13.78
CA VAL A 120 -12.60 7.45 15.01
C VAL A 120 -12.14 6.01 15.20
N ARG A 121 -11.84 5.63 16.44
CA ARG A 121 -11.44 4.26 16.78
C ARG A 121 -12.66 3.33 16.77
N GLY A 122 -12.57 2.22 16.05
CA GLY A 122 -13.58 1.16 16.04
C GLY A 122 -12.94 -0.23 16.13
N THR A 123 -13.80 -1.24 16.19
CA THR A 123 -13.39 -2.64 16.34
C THR A 123 -13.84 -3.42 15.11
N GLY A 124 -12.91 -4.10 14.45
CA GLY A 124 -13.19 -4.98 13.31
C GLY A 124 -13.02 -6.45 13.71
N VAL A 125 -14.03 -7.27 13.45
CA VAL A 125 -13.90 -8.74 13.51
C VAL A 125 -13.59 -9.25 12.12
N VAL A 126 -12.55 -10.07 11.98
CA VAL A 126 -12.13 -10.62 10.69
C VAL A 126 -13.12 -11.69 10.26
N LEU A 127 -13.85 -11.44 9.18
CA LEU A 127 -14.75 -12.46 8.59
C LEU A 127 -13.98 -13.39 7.67
N GLU A 128 -13.08 -12.83 6.86
CA GLU A 128 -12.39 -13.58 5.82
C GLU A 128 -11.07 -12.91 5.44
N VAL A 129 -10.05 -13.72 5.20
CA VAL A 129 -8.79 -13.28 4.59
C VAL A 129 -8.85 -13.58 3.10
N ILE A 130 -9.06 -12.55 2.29
CA ILE A 130 -9.15 -12.69 0.83
C ILE A 130 -7.74 -13.02 0.30
N ARG A 131 -7.58 -14.24 -0.22
CA ARG A 131 -6.33 -14.68 -0.85
C ARG A 131 -6.17 -13.98 -2.21
N PRO A 132 -5.12 -13.18 -2.41
CA PRO A 132 -4.90 -12.56 -3.71
C PRO A 132 -4.47 -13.62 -4.74
N MET A 133 -4.85 -13.42 -6.00
CA MET A 133 -4.43 -14.29 -7.11
C MET A 133 -2.90 -14.31 -7.27
N PHE A 134 -2.23 -13.21 -6.93
CA PHE A 134 -0.78 -13.09 -6.90
C PHE A 134 -0.32 -12.64 -5.51
N ASN A 135 0.62 -13.38 -4.92
CA ASN A 135 1.23 -12.98 -3.65
C ASN A 135 2.11 -11.75 -3.87
N VAL A 136 1.68 -10.59 -3.37
CA VAL A 136 2.51 -9.38 -3.33
C VAL A 136 3.34 -9.42 -2.05
N VAL A 137 4.58 -9.87 -2.19
CA VAL A 137 5.60 -9.81 -1.14
C VAL A 137 6.15 -8.38 -1.15
N VAL A 138 6.00 -7.67 -0.03
CA VAL A 138 6.50 -6.29 0.13
C VAL A 138 7.97 -6.31 0.54
N ASN A 139 8.31 -7.23 1.45
CA ASN A 139 9.67 -7.57 1.89
C ASN A 139 9.73 -9.06 2.26
N LYS A 140 10.93 -9.62 2.49
CA LYS A 140 11.14 -11.05 2.81
C LYS A 140 10.16 -11.58 3.87
N ASP A 141 9.81 -10.73 4.84
CA ASP A 141 9.04 -11.11 6.01
C ASP A 141 7.67 -10.42 6.07
N ALA A 142 7.22 -9.73 5.01
CA ALA A 142 5.94 -9.00 5.03
C ALA A 142 5.16 -9.13 3.71
N GLY A 143 3.86 -9.41 3.83
CA GLY A 143 2.96 -9.60 2.69
C GLY A 143 1.75 -8.68 2.77
N ARG A 144 1.30 -8.20 1.62
CA ARG A 144 0.04 -7.44 1.54
C ARG A 144 -1.16 -8.39 1.51
N ARG A 145 -2.17 -8.13 2.35
CA ARG A 145 -3.41 -8.92 2.42
C ARG A 145 -4.64 -8.02 2.40
N VAL A 146 -5.73 -8.58 1.91
CA VAL A 146 -7.05 -7.95 1.94
C VAL A 146 -7.91 -8.74 2.91
N LEU A 147 -8.43 -8.07 3.94
CA LEU A 147 -9.33 -8.63 4.94
C LEU A 147 -10.75 -8.14 4.67
N ARG A 148 -11.73 -9.03 4.81
CA ARG A 148 -13.14 -8.66 4.94
C ARG A 148 -13.44 -8.62 6.44
N LEU A 149 -13.87 -7.47 6.93
CA LEU A 149 -14.11 -7.22 8.36
C LEU A 149 -15.58 -6.89 8.59
N SER A 150 -16.13 -7.33 9.72
CA SER A 150 -17.33 -6.75 10.32
C SER A 150 -16.90 -5.67 11.29
N VAL A 151 -17.17 -4.41 10.96
CA VAL A 151 -16.72 -3.24 11.72
C VAL A 151 -17.85 -2.73 12.60
N ALA A 152 -17.58 -2.64 13.89
CA ALA A 152 -18.42 -1.98 14.88
C ALA A 152 -17.83 -0.60 15.20
N ALA A 153 -18.62 0.44 14.93
CA ALA A 153 -18.30 1.80 15.33
C ALA A 153 -18.66 2.02 16.82
N PRO A 154 -17.93 2.91 17.52
CA PRO A 154 -18.13 3.13 18.96
C PRO A 154 -19.42 3.89 19.29
N ASP A 155 -20.07 4.47 18.28
CA ASP A 155 -21.33 5.20 18.39
C ASP A 155 -22.56 4.30 18.53
N GLY A 156 -22.37 2.97 18.56
CA GLY A 156 -23.44 1.99 18.68
C GLY A 156 -24.19 1.74 17.38
N ALA A 157 -23.68 2.23 16.23
CA ALA A 157 -24.22 1.87 14.93
C ALA A 157 -24.13 0.36 14.67
N ALA A 158 -25.05 -0.15 13.86
CA ALA A 158 -25.05 -1.56 13.49
C ALA A 158 -23.72 -1.94 12.80
N PRO A 159 -23.15 -3.11 13.11
CA PRO A 159 -21.93 -3.57 12.45
C PRO A 159 -22.12 -3.65 10.93
N TYR A 160 -21.10 -3.24 10.18
CA TYR A 160 -21.12 -3.25 8.72
C TYR A 160 -19.89 -3.93 8.15
N GLU A 161 -20.03 -4.52 6.96
CA GLU A 161 -18.90 -5.16 6.28
C GLU A 161 -18.02 -4.14 5.55
N ALA A 162 -16.70 -4.22 5.75
CA ALA A 162 -15.72 -3.39 5.06
C ALA A 162 -14.51 -4.21 4.61
N ARG A 163 -13.84 -3.74 3.56
CA ARG A 163 -12.59 -4.33 3.07
C ARG A 163 -11.40 -3.51 3.55
N LEU A 164 -10.52 -4.14 4.31
CA LEU A 164 -9.26 -3.55 4.75
C LEU A 164 -8.11 -4.13 3.93
N THR A 165 -7.28 -3.28 3.34
CA THR A 165 -6.03 -3.72 2.71
C THR A 165 -4.86 -3.21 3.55
N SER A 166 -4.12 -4.14 4.17
CA SER A 166 -2.94 -3.79 4.97
C SER A 166 -1.75 -4.71 4.67
N THR A 167 -0.59 -4.33 5.17
CA THR A 167 0.63 -5.13 5.12
C THR A 167 0.81 -5.80 6.47
N PHE A 168 1.01 -7.11 6.46
CA PHE A 168 1.21 -7.90 7.67
C PHE A 168 2.55 -8.62 7.61
N THR A 169 3.20 -8.76 8.76
CA THR A 169 4.35 -9.65 8.91
C THR A 169 3.93 -11.10 8.66
N LEU A 170 4.82 -11.88 8.06
CA LEU A 170 4.58 -13.30 7.80
C LEU A 170 4.41 -14.02 9.14
N GLY A 171 3.27 -14.70 9.34
CA GLY A 171 2.89 -15.31 10.62
C GLY A 171 1.96 -14.45 11.49
N GLU A 172 1.95 -13.12 11.30
CA GLU A 172 1.05 -12.20 12.02
C GLU A 172 -0.23 -11.87 11.24
N VAL A 173 -0.49 -12.59 10.14
CA VAL A 173 -1.72 -12.39 9.36
C VAL A 173 -2.94 -12.76 10.24
N PRO A 174 -3.95 -11.86 10.39
CA PRO A 174 -5.17 -12.19 11.11
C PRO A 174 -5.86 -13.42 10.53
N GLU A 175 -6.41 -14.28 11.38
CA GLU A 175 -7.28 -15.40 11.02
C GLU A 175 -8.75 -14.96 11.13
N PRO A 176 -9.70 -15.70 10.52
CA PRO A 176 -11.12 -15.47 10.78
C PRO A 176 -11.44 -15.48 12.28
N ASP A 177 -12.38 -14.64 12.67
CA ASP A 177 -12.82 -14.33 14.04
C ASP A 177 -11.85 -13.52 14.89
N ASP A 178 -10.63 -13.25 14.42
CA ASP A 178 -9.71 -12.35 15.11
C ASP A 178 -10.26 -10.93 15.19
N VAL A 179 -9.93 -10.23 16.28
CA VAL A 179 -10.35 -8.86 16.52
C VAL A 179 -9.19 -7.91 16.28
N VAL A 180 -9.43 -6.92 15.42
CA VAL A 180 -8.47 -5.88 15.06
C VAL A 180 -9.01 -4.50 15.40
N VAL A 181 -8.13 -3.61 15.84
CA VAL A 181 -8.49 -2.21 16.05
C VAL A 181 -8.32 -1.45 14.74
N VAL A 182 -9.38 -0.78 14.30
CA VAL A 182 -9.39 0.00 13.07
C VAL A 182 -9.68 1.46 13.34
N ARG A 183 -9.16 2.32 12.48
CA ARG A 183 -9.54 3.73 12.39
C ARG A 183 -10.53 3.90 11.25
N ILE A 184 -11.67 4.53 11.56
CA ILE A 184 -12.79 4.73 10.66
C ILE A 184 -12.87 6.21 10.27
N ASP A 185 -13.03 6.49 8.98
CA ASP A 185 -13.36 7.84 8.51
C ASP A 185 -14.84 8.13 8.81
N PRO A 186 -15.18 9.11 9.67
CA PRO A 186 -16.58 9.42 9.98
C PRO A 186 -17.38 9.90 8.76
N ASP A 187 -16.72 10.54 7.79
CA ASP A 187 -17.38 11.03 6.57
C ASP A 187 -17.52 9.91 5.51
N GLN A 188 -16.70 8.85 5.62
CA GLN A 188 -16.69 7.72 4.69
C GLN A 188 -16.45 6.40 5.46
N PRO A 189 -17.49 5.79 6.07
CA PRO A 189 -17.32 4.63 6.96
C PRO A 189 -16.64 3.41 6.33
N THR A 190 -16.69 3.27 4.99
CA THR A 190 -16.00 2.20 4.25
C THR A 190 -14.50 2.44 4.10
N HIS A 191 -14.00 3.64 4.39
CA HIS A 191 -12.60 3.98 4.42
C HIS A 191 -12.02 3.73 5.81
N ILE A 192 -11.31 2.60 5.93
CA ILE A 192 -10.73 2.14 7.20
C ILE A 192 -9.23 1.87 7.06
N GLU A 193 -8.49 2.07 8.15
CA GLU A 193 -7.05 1.77 8.27
C GLU A 193 -6.82 0.98 9.57
N LEU A 194 -5.87 0.05 9.56
CA LEU A 194 -5.44 -0.64 10.79
C LEU A 194 -4.73 0.36 11.71
N ILE A 195 -4.89 0.22 13.02
CA ILE A 195 -4.02 0.91 13.97
C ILE A 195 -2.84 -0.02 14.24
N ASP A 196 -1.71 0.22 13.57
CA ASP A 196 -0.55 -0.67 13.58
C ASP A 196 0.05 -0.92 14.98
N ASP A 197 -0.12 0.02 15.91
CA ASP A 197 0.39 -0.08 17.29
C ASP A 197 -0.49 -0.95 18.21
N GLU A 198 -1.68 -1.35 17.77
CA GLU A 198 -2.62 -2.11 18.58
C GLU A 198 -2.51 -3.61 18.30
N PRO A 199 -2.44 -4.45 19.34
CA PRO A 199 -2.30 -5.89 19.17
C PRO A 199 -3.54 -6.48 18.49
N ILE A 200 -3.30 -7.43 17.59
CA ILE A 200 -4.37 -8.28 17.03
C ILE A 200 -4.79 -9.22 18.14
N VAL A 201 -6.03 -9.08 18.64
CA VAL A 201 -6.58 -9.97 19.65
C VAL A 201 -7.06 -11.23 18.93
N ARG A 202 -6.30 -12.30 19.10
CA ARG A 202 -6.59 -13.59 18.48
C ARG A 202 -7.78 -14.23 19.16
N ALA A 203 -8.75 -14.73 18.39
CA ALA A 203 -9.85 -15.51 18.95
C ALA A 203 -9.38 -16.87 19.50
N ALA A 204 -8.16 -17.25 19.13
CA ALA A 204 -7.62 -18.59 19.26
C ALA A 204 -6.17 -18.49 19.75
N PRO A 205 -5.76 -19.23 20.81
CA PRO A 205 -4.38 -19.25 21.27
C PRO A 205 -3.43 -19.62 20.13
N GLN A 206 -2.36 -18.85 19.95
CA GLN A 206 -1.31 -19.17 18.99
C GLN A 206 -0.39 -20.25 19.55
N PRO A 207 0.21 -21.09 18.68
CA PRO A 207 1.15 -22.14 19.08
C PRO A 207 2.41 -21.62 19.81
N ALA A 208 2.70 -20.31 19.77
CA ALA A 208 3.86 -19.71 20.44
C ALA A 208 3.63 -19.47 21.95
N ASP A 209 2.37 -19.33 22.38
CA ASP A 209 1.97 -19.27 23.80
C ASP A 209 1.64 -20.67 24.35
N VAL A 210 1.97 -21.68 23.57
CA VAL A 210 1.58 -23.07 23.74
C VAL A 210 2.87 -23.88 23.76
N GLU A 211 2.97 -24.87 24.64
CA GLU A 211 4.17 -25.72 24.68
C GLU A 211 4.45 -26.29 23.28
N PRO A 212 5.73 -26.40 22.86
CA PRO A 212 6.11 -26.83 21.51
C PRO A 212 5.42 -28.13 21.06
N GLU A 213 5.16 -29.03 22.01
CA GLU A 213 4.47 -30.29 21.75
C GLU A 213 2.98 -30.11 21.43
N VAL A 214 2.29 -29.18 22.11
CA VAL A 214 0.88 -28.88 21.86
C VAL A 214 0.74 -28.06 20.57
N ALA A 215 1.71 -27.20 20.26
CA ALA A 215 1.82 -26.47 19.00
C ALA A 215 1.86 -27.42 17.79
N ASP A 216 2.71 -28.43 17.82
CA ASP A 216 2.83 -29.44 16.76
C ASP A 216 1.55 -30.27 16.61
N ARG A 217 0.88 -30.59 17.71
CA ARG A 217 -0.41 -31.31 17.70
C ARG A 217 -1.52 -30.47 17.10
N LEU A 218 -1.59 -29.17 17.42
CA LEU A 218 -2.56 -28.24 16.81
C LEU A 218 -2.32 -28.07 15.31
N HIS A 219 -1.06 -27.99 14.87
CA HIS A 219 -0.71 -27.94 13.46
C HIS A 219 -1.14 -29.23 12.73
N THR A 220 -0.94 -30.38 13.37
CA THR A 220 -1.37 -31.67 12.83
C THR A 220 -2.89 -31.72 12.66
N LEU A 221 -3.66 -31.29 13.65
CA LEU A 221 -5.12 -31.22 13.57
C LEU A 221 -5.61 -30.29 12.45
N LYS A 222 -4.99 -29.12 12.29
CA LYS A 222 -5.33 -28.18 11.21
C LYS A 222 -5.08 -28.81 9.84
N THR A 223 -3.97 -29.55 9.71
CA THR A 223 -3.61 -30.23 8.47
C THR A 223 -4.58 -31.36 8.13
N MET A 224 -5.04 -32.13 9.14
CA MET A 224 -6.04 -33.18 8.96
C MET A 224 -7.40 -32.62 8.56
N ARG A 225 -7.85 -31.53 9.19
CA ARG A 225 -9.08 -30.82 8.79
C ARG A 225 -8.99 -30.30 7.35
N ASP A 226 -7.89 -29.65 6.99
CA ASP A 226 -7.71 -29.05 5.66
C ASP A 226 -7.63 -30.12 4.55
N ARG A 227 -7.27 -31.37 4.88
CA ARG A 227 -7.33 -32.53 3.98
C ARG A 227 -8.71 -33.21 3.93
N GLY A 228 -9.62 -32.86 4.84
CA GLY A 228 -10.92 -33.51 5.00
C GLY A 228 -10.90 -34.79 5.83
N ASP A 229 -9.79 -35.08 6.52
CA ASP A 229 -9.65 -36.25 7.41
C ASP A 229 -10.40 -36.03 8.75
N LEU A 230 -10.77 -34.79 9.07
CA LEU A 230 -11.56 -34.39 10.24
C LEU A 230 -12.70 -33.48 9.81
N THR A 231 -13.88 -33.67 10.40
CA THR A 231 -14.98 -32.72 10.30
C THR A 231 -14.72 -31.49 11.19
N ASP A 232 -15.37 -30.37 10.88
CA ASP A 232 -15.20 -29.13 11.66
C ASP A 232 -15.59 -29.31 13.14
N ALA A 233 -16.61 -30.13 13.42
CA ALA A 233 -17.04 -30.42 14.78
C ALA A 233 -16.01 -31.25 15.57
N GLU A 234 -15.37 -32.21 14.91
CA GLU A 234 -14.31 -33.03 15.50
C GLU A 234 -13.03 -32.20 15.72
N PHE A 235 -12.69 -31.33 14.76
CA PHE A 235 -11.57 -30.41 14.90
C PHE A 235 -11.74 -29.47 16.10
N VAL A 236 -12.93 -28.88 16.26
CA VAL A 236 -13.23 -27.98 17.40
C VAL A 236 -13.14 -28.73 18.74
N THR A 237 -13.65 -29.97 18.79
CA THR A 237 -13.63 -30.78 20.01
C THR A 237 -12.21 -31.19 20.39
N ALA A 238 -11.43 -31.68 19.42
CA ALA A 238 -10.04 -32.10 19.64
C ALA A 238 -9.13 -30.93 20.01
N ARG A 239 -9.34 -29.77 19.37
CA ARG A 239 -8.64 -28.53 19.70
C ARG A 239 -8.90 -28.09 21.14
N ARG A 240 -10.16 -28.15 21.58
CA ARG A 240 -10.56 -27.74 22.94
C ARG A 240 -9.92 -28.64 24.00
N GLN A 241 -9.95 -29.95 23.78
CA GLN A 241 -9.30 -30.92 24.69
C GLN A 241 -7.79 -30.68 24.82
N LEU A 242 -7.09 -30.35 23.74
CA LEU A 242 -5.65 -30.06 23.75
C LEU A 242 -5.31 -28.80 24.55
N LEU A 243 -6.12 -27.75 24.44
CA LEU A 243 -5.91 -26.51 25.19
C LEU A 243 -6.30 -26.64 26.66
N ASP A 244 -7.35 -27.42 26.98
CA ASP A 244 -7.77 -27.69 28.36
C ASP A 244 -6.72 -28.53 29.11
N GLN A 245 -6.05 -29.47 28.43
CA GLN A 245 -4.98 -30.29 29.03
C GLN A 245 -3.75 -29.46 29.42
N GLN A 246 -3.38 -28.47 28.59
CA GLN A 246 -2.28 -27.56 28.90
C GLN A 246 -2.61 -26.69 30.13
N SER A 247 -3.85 -26.20 30.21
CA SER A 247 -4.34 -25.37 31.32
C SER A 247 -4.39 -26.10 32.68
N ALA A 248 -4.43 -27.45 32.66
CA ALA A 248 -4.45 -28.28 33.86
C ALA A 248 -3.04 -28.67 34.36
N THR A 249 -2.00 -28.35 33.59
CA THR A 249 -0.61 -28.73 33.89
C THR A 249 0.21 -27.56 34.46
N GLU A 250 -0.37 -26.35 34.47
CA GLU A 250 0.09 -25.17 35.26
C GLU A 250 -0.51 -25.17 36.67
#